data_AF-A0A7Y3DS45-F1
#
_entry.id   AF-A0A7Y3DS45-F1
#
_cell.length_a   1.000
_cell.length_b   1.000
_cell.length_c   1.000
_cell.angle_alpha   90.00
_cell.angle_beta   90.00
_cell.angle_gamma   90.00
#
_symmetry.space_group_name_H-M   'P 1'
#
loop_
_entity.id
_entity.type
_entity.pdbx_description
1 polymer ?
#
loop_
_entity_poly.entity_id
_entity_poly.type
_entity_poly.pdbx_seq_one_letter_code
_entity_poly.pdbx_strand_id
1 'polypeptide(L)' 'MTSKRTQMDSEKQNRIVAEARRDRVQREKTYREQALKIYPWVCARCGREFSGKKLRELTVHHKDHNHDYNPPDGSNWELL' A
#
# COMPACT_ATOMS: atom_id res chain seq x y z
N MET A 1 -24.51 29.64 -22.11
CA MET A 1 -23.82 29.56 -20.79
C MET A 1 -23.56 28.11 -20.33
N THR A 2 -23.32 27.17 -21.25
CA THR A 2 -23.28 25.72 -20.97
C THR A 2 -21.87 25.13 -20.91
N SER A 3 -20.88 25.74 -21.57
CA SER A 3 -19.53 25.17 -21.72
C SER A 3 -18.68 25.16 -20.44
N LYS A 4 -18.94 26.07 -19.49
CA LYS A 4 -18.15 26.16 -18.25
C LYS A 4 -18.40 24.97 -17.30
N ARG A 5 -19.60 24.39 -17.32
CA ARG A 5 -19.98 23.29 -16.43
C ARG A 5 -19.32 21.96 -16.85
N THR A 6 -19.15 21.73 -18.14
CA THR A 6 -18.49 20.52 -18.68
C THR A 6 -16.98 20.53 -18.43
N GLN A 7 -16.32 21.70 -18.50
CA GLN A 7 -14.89 21.83 -18.20
C GLN A 7 -14.58 21.56 -16.72
N MET A 8 -15.37 22.13 -15.81
CA MET A 8 -15.22 21.88 -14.36
C MET A 8 -15.39 20.40 -14.00
N ASP A 9 -16.26 19.66 -14.68
CA ASP A 9 -16.47 18.22 -14.43
C ASP A 9 -15.25 17.39 -14.86
N SER A 10 -14.68 17.71 -16.04
CA SER A 10 -13.46 17.07 -16.56
C SER A 10 -12.23 17.35 -15.68
N GLU A 11 -12.08 18.58 -15.18
CA GLU A 11 -11.01 18.93 -14.24
C GLU A 11 -11.13 18.17 -12.91
N LYS A 12 -12.36 18.01 -12.40
CA LYS A 12 -12.63 17.27 -11.17
C LYS A 12 -12.35 15.77 -11.35
N GLN A 13 -12.74 15.19 -12.48
CA GLN A 13 -12.45 13.79 -12.82
C GLN A 13 -10.94 13.54 -12.96
N ASN A 14 -10.21 14.42 -13.66
CA ASN A 14 -8.76 14.32 -13.79
C ASN A 14 -8.05 14.42 -12.43
N ARG A 15 -8.54 15.28 -11.52
CA ARG A 15 -8.00 15.40 -10.16
C ARG A 15 -8.15 14.10 -9.38
N ILE A 16 -9.33 13.47 -9.44
CA ILE A 16 -9.61 12.19 -8.76
C ILE A 16 -8.71 11.07 -9.30
N VAL A 17 -8.56 10.97 -10.63
CA VAL A 17 -7.68 9.95 -11.24
C VAL A 17 -6.21 10.18 -10.87
N ALA A 18 -5.75 11.43 -10.85
CA ALA A 18 -4.40 11.77 -10.46
C ALA A 18 -4.13 11.47 -8.97
N GLU A 19 -5.09 11.75 -8.10
CA GLU A 19 -5.04 11.42 -6.67
C GLU A 19 -4.99 9.90 -6.45
N ALA A 20 -5.88 9.14 -7.10
CA ALA A 20 -5.86 7.68 -7.05
C ALA A 20 -4.54 7.07 -7.54
N ARG A 21 -3.90 7.66 -8.56
CA ARG A 21 -2.56 7.23 -9.02
C ARG A 21 -1.46 7.58 -8.01
N ARG A 22 -1.50 8.77 -7.40
CA ARG A 22 -0.54 9.16 -6.36
C ARG A 22 -0.67 8.29 -5.13
N ASP A 23 -1.89 8.00 -4.71
CA ASP A 23 -2.18 7.10 -3.61
C ASP A 23 -1.67 5.70 -3.90
N ARG A 24 -1.87 5.21 -5.12
CA ARG A 24 -1.33 3.92 -5.56
C ARG A 24 0.20 3.92 -5.54
N VAL A 25 0.87 4.96 -6.06
CA VAL A 25 2.34 5.06 -6.04
C VAL A 25 2.89 5.23 -4.62
N GLN A 26 2.19 5.97 -3.75
CA GLN A 26 2.54 6.08 -2.32
C GLN A 26 2.39 4.73 -1.62
N ARG A 27 1.33 3.97 -1.92
CA ARG A 27 1.14 2.58 -1.45
C ARG A 27 2.23 1.66 -2.00
N GLU A 28 2.57 1.76 -3.29
CA GLU A 28 3.66 1.03 -3.97
C GLU A 28 5.06 1.34 -3.43
N LYS A 29 5.22 2.49 -2.78
CA LYS A 29 6.45 2.89 -2.09
C LYS A 29 6.48 2.52 -0.62
N THR A 30 5.40 1.98 -0.06
CA THR A 30 5.41 1.61 1.35
C THR A 30 6.17 0.29 1.56
N TYR A 31 6.90 0.20 2.67
CA TYR A 31 7.54 -1.03 3.14
C TYR A 31 6.56 -2.22 3.16
N ARG A 32 5.25 -1.96 3.31
CA ARG A 32 4.19 -2.95 3.23
C ARG A 32 4.15 -3.66 1.88
N GLU A 33 4.12 -2.92 0.79
CA GLU A 33 4.06 -3.54 -0.54
C GLU A 33 5.34 -4.29 -0.87
N GLN A 34 6.48 -3.80 -0.39
CA GLN A 34 7.75 -4.51 -0.54
C GLN A 34 7.76 -5.81 0.27
N ALA A 35 7.32 -5.77 1.53
CA ALA A 35 7.19 -6.96 2.37
C ALA A 35 6.28 -8.02 1.74
N LEU A 36 5.12 -7.62 1.20
CA LEU A 36 4.19 -8.55 0.54
C LEU A 36 4.72 -9.14 -0.77
N LYS A 37 5.79 -8.59 -1.36
CA LYS A 37 6.46 -9.16 -2.56
C LYS A 37 7.53 -10.19 -2.21
N ILE A 38 8.21 -10.03 -1.08
CA ILE A 38 9.37 -10.86 -0.70
C ILE A 38 9.01 -11.94 0.33
N TYR A 39 7.96 -11.74 1.12
CA TYR A 39 7.52 -12.69 2.13
C TYR A 39 6.30 -13.50 1.68
N PRO A 40 6.20 -14.77 2.13
CA PRO A 40 4.98 -15.53 1.97
C PRO A 40 3.84 -14.83 2.72
N TRP A 41 2.61 -14.88 2.20
CA TRP A 41 1.44 -14.24 2.80
C TRP A 41 0.92 -15.03 4.00
N VAL A 42 1.78 -15.22 5.00
CA VAL A 42 1.55 -16.04 6.19
C VAL A 42 1.91 -15.22 7.42
N CYS A 43 1.05 -15.24 8.43
CA CYS A 43 1.35 -14.60 9.72
C CYS A 43 2.46 -15.39 10.43
N ALA A 44 3.58 -14.73 10.73
CA ALA A 44 4.71 -15.32 11.44
C ALA A 44 4.38 -15.74 12.88
N ARG A 45 3.36 -15.13 13.49
CA ARG A 45 2.94 -15.44 14.87
C ARG A 45 1.98 -16.63 14.98
N CYS A 46 1.02 -16.76 14.06
CA CYS A 46 -0.03 -17.80 14.14
C CYS A 46 -0.05 -18.79 12.98
N GLY A 47 0.78 -18.62 11.96
CA GLY A 47 0.88 -19.52 10.80
C GLY A 47 -0.29 -19.45 9.82
N ARG A 48 -1.26 -18.53 10.01
CA ARG A 48 -2.40 -18.39 9.12
C ARG A 48 -1.98 -17.82 7.77
N GLU A 49 -2.43 -18.44 6.68
CA GLU A 49 -2.27 -17.93 5.32
C GLU A 49 -3.36 -16.91 4.96
N PHE A 50 -2.97 -15.89 4.20
CA PHE A 50 -3.83 -14.81 3.75
C PHE A 50 -3.81 -14.69 2.22
N SER A 51 -4.95 -14.35 1.63
CA SER A 51 -5.07 -14.18 0.19
C SER A 51 -6.21 -13.24 -0.19
N GLY A 52 -6.15 -12.70 -1.41
CA GLY A 52 -7.18 -11.82 -1.96
C GLY A 52 -7.50 -10.64 -1.02
N LYS A 53 -8.78 -10.48 -0.68
CA LYS A 53 -9.24 -9.38 0.19
C LYS A 53 -8.73 -9.47 1.63
N LYS A 54 -8.33 -10.66 2.09
CA LYS A 54 -7.82 -10.87 3.46
C LYS A 54 -6.39 -10.37 3.64
N LEU A 55 -5.63 -10.13 2.56
CA LEU A 55 -4.25 -9.60 2.66
C LEU A 55 -4.15 -8.27 3.41
N ARG A 56 -5.22 -7.48 3.45
CA ARG A 56 -5.28 -6.24 4.25
C ARG A 56 -5.13 -6.47 5.75
N GLU A 57 -5.43 -7.69 6.22
CA GLU A 57 -5.34 -8.09 7.62
C GLU A 57 -3.92 -8.49 8.02
N LEU A 58 -3.06 -8.85 7.04
CA LEU A 58 -1.66 -9.17 7.27
C LEU A 58 -0.86 -7.86 7.33
N THR A 59 -0.27 -7.54 8.46
CA THR A 59 0.43 -6.28 8.75
C THR A 59 1.95 -6.44 8.70
N VAL A 60 2.68 -5.34 8.47
CA VAL A 60 4.14 -5.35 8.59
C VAL A 60 4.51 -4.80 9.95
N HIS A 61 5.32 -5.53 10.70
CA HIS A 61 5.87 -5.15 11.98
C HIS A 61 7.38 -4.95 11.87
N HIS A 62 7.90 -3.83 12.36
CA HIS A 62 9.35 -3.58 12.43
C HIS A 62 9.94 -4.23 13.69
N LYS A 63 10.93 -5.11 13.52
CA LYS A 63 11.54 -5.86 14.63
C LYS A 63 12.24 -4.94 15.63
N ASP A 64 12.89 -3.90 15.12
CA ASP A 64 13.62 -2.91 15.92
C ASP A 64 12.74 -1.73 16.38
N HIS A 65 11.44 -1.71 16.03
CA HIS A 65 10.48 -0.62 16.25
C HIS A 65 10.81 0.71 15.53
N ASN A 66 11.86 0.75 14.71
CA ASN A 66 12.25 1.91 13.91
C ASN A 66 11.61 1.86 12.53
N HIS A 67 10.60 2.72 12.33
CA HIS A 67 9.82 2.77 11.09
C HIS A 67 10.57 3.41 9.92
N ASP A 68 11.70 4.08 10.18
CA ASP A 68 12.54 4.68 9.15
C ASP A 68 13.59 3.69 8.60
N TYR A 69 13.92 2.63 9.36
CA TYR A 69 14.85 1.60 8.92
C TYR A 69 14.16 0.52 8.07
N ASN A 70 14.20 0.72 6.75
CA ASN A 70 13.48 -0.07 5.75
C ASN A 70 14.45 -0.76 4.77
N PRO A 71 15.19 -1.80 5.22
CA PRO A 71 16.18 -2.46 4.37
C PRO A 71 15.51 -3.19 3.20
N PRO A 72 16.11 -3.20 1.99
CA PRO A 72 15.43 -3.69 0.80
C PRO A 72 15.20 -5.21 0.76
N ASP A 73 15.95 -5.95 1.57
CA ASP A 73 15.80 -7.38 1.80
C ASP A 73 14.70 -7.72 2.83
N GLY A 74 14.10 -6.69 3.44
CA GLY A 74 13.07 -6.81 4.46
C GLY A 74 13.55 -7.36 5.79
N SER A 75 14.86 -7.42 6.05
CA SER A 75 15.44 -8.04 7.26
C SER A 75 14.88 -7.48 8.58
N ASN A 76 14.44 -6.22 8.60
CA ASN A 76 13.81 -5.55 9.74
C ASN A 76 12.28 -5.77 9.87
N TRP A 77 11.66 -6.57 9.01
CA TRP A 77 10.20 -6.72 8.97
C TRP A 77 9.73 -8.14 9.33
N GLU A 78 8.52 -8.24 9.85
CA GLU A 78 7.75 -9.48 9.99
C GLU A 78 6.30 -9.27 9.57
N LEU A 79 5.67 -10.29 8.98
CA LEU A 79 4.25 -10.27 8.64
C LEU A 79 3.42 -10.82 9.80
N LEU A 80 2.56 -9.99 10.41
CA LEU A 80 1.74 -10.32 11.57
C LEU A 80 0.24 -10.14 11.30
#